data_AF-A0A6A0JNK6-F1
#
_entry.id   AF-A0A6A0JNK6-F1
#
_cell.length_a   1.000
_cell.length_b   1.000
_cell.length_c   1.000
_cell.angle_alpha   90.00
_cell.angle_beta   90.00
_cell.angle_gamma   90.00
#
_symmetry.space_group_name_H-M   'P 1'
#
loop_
_entity.id
_entity.type
_entity.pdbx_description
1 polymer ?
#
loop_
_entity_poly.entity_id
_entity_poly.type
_entity_poly.pdbx_seq_one_letter_code
_entity_poly.pdbx_strand_id
1 'polypeptide(L)'
;MLTLQSDSFQVPDQYDAIQNLYLERGWTDGLPITPPTPERVQEMLSCSDMPADQVICEVPPNWGAATVEKLAINAVMAGCLPEYFPIIAAAFNAMSDPAFNLYAIQATTHPCAPLLIINGPIREKIGLNSQSGAYGPCWRANATIGRAIRLSLVNIGGANPGIGDMSTQGAPSKYSYCIAENEEQNPWNSLSFDRGYSPDQSTVTVIAAEPPHNIND
;
A
#
# COMPACT_ATOMS: atom_id res chain seq x y z
N MET A 1 5.82 -17.82 20.36
CA MET A 1 6.35 -17.17 19.14
C MET A 1 5.27 -17.27 18.08
N LEU A 2 5.00 -16.20 17.35
CA LEU A 2 4.04 -16.19 16.25
C LEU A 2 4.55 -17.12 15.13
N THR A 3 3.72 -18.06 14.67
CA THR A 3 4.08 -18.96 13.57
C THR A 3 3.66 -18.33 12.26
N LEU A 4 4.64 -18.01 11.40
CA LEU A 4 4.42 -17.52 10.05
C LEU A 4 4.12 -18.70 9.11
N GLN A 5 3.21 -18.52 8.16
CA GLN A 5 2.73 -19.57 7.23
C GLN A 5 3.26 -19.42 5.80
N SER A 6 3.75 -18.23 5.42
CA SER A 6 4.25 -17.97 4.07
C SER A 6 5.54 -18.74 3.79
N ASP A 7 5.76 -19.07 2.52
CA ASP A 7 6.97 -19.76 2.09
C ASP A 7 8.24 -18.97 2.48
N SER A 8 9.25 -19.70 2.96
CA SER A 8 10.54 -19.14 3.33
C SER A 8 11.63 -19.59 2.37
N PHE A 9 12.54 -18.69 2.04
CA PHE A 9 13.65 -18.93 1.11
C PHE A 9 14.97 -18.59 1.78
N GLN A 10 15.95 -19.48 1.67
CA GLN A 10 17.31 -19.24 2.13
C GLN A 10 18.11 -18.59 1.00
N VAL A 11 18.81 -17.51 1.33
CA VAL A 11 19.64 -16.72 0.41
C VAL A 11 20.88 -16.25 1.17
N PRO A 12 22.05 -16.13 0.52
CA PRO A 12 23.22 -15.54 1.17
C PRO A 12 22.88 -14.16 1.75
N ASP A 13 23.38 -13.86 2.95
CA ASP A 13 23.23 -12.56 3.59
C ASP A 13 24.15 -11.52 2.93
N GLN A 14 23.84 -11.22 1.68
CA GLN A 14 24.53 -10.29 0.81
C GLN A 14 23.48 -9.45 0.11
N TYR A 15 23.60 -8.12 0.23
CA TYR A 15 22.62 -7.19 -0.30
C TYR A 15 22.27 -7.48 -1.77
N ASP A 16 23.28 -7.59 -2.65
CA ASP A 16 23.05 -7.83 -4.08
C ASP A 16 22.40 -9.19 -4.36
N ALA A 17 22.77 -10.24 -3.61
CA ALA A 17 22.18 -11.57 -3.77
C ALA A 17 20.67 -11.56 -3.45
N ILE A 18 20.29 -10.83 -2.39
CA ILE A 18 18.89 -10.67 -2.00
C ILE A 18 18.14 -9.82 -3.03
N GLN A 19 18.66 -8.65 -3.40
CA GLN A 19 17.98 -7.79 -4.38
C GLN A 19 17.79 -8.49 -5.73
N ASN A 20 18.82 -9.18 -6.23
CA ASN A 20 18.76 -9.92 -7.50
C ASN A 20 17.71 -11.03 -7.45
N LEU A 21 17.62 -11.80 -6.36
CA LEU A 21 16.60 -12.84 -6.21
C LEU A 21 15.18 -12.26 -6.34
N TYR A 22 14.91 -11.13 -5.68
CA TYR A 22 13.58 -10.51 -5.71
C TYR A 22 13.25 -9.90 -7.08
N LEU A 23 14.25 -9.33 -7.77
CA LEU A 23 14.12 -8.85 -9.15
C LEU A 23 13.82 -10.00 -10.12
N GLU A 24 14.60 -11.08 -10.08
CA GLU A 24 14.45 -12.25 -10.96
C GLU A 24 13.10 -12.96 -10.77
N ARG A 25 12.58 -12.97 -9.54
CA ARG A 25 11.27 -13.54 -9.21
C ARG A 25 10.09 -12.62 -9.52
N GLY A 26 10.33 -11.36 -9.89
CA GLY A 26 9.28 -10.36 -10.07
C GLY A 26 8.54 -10.02 -8.77
N TRP A 27 9.21 -10.15 -7.61
CA TRP A 27 8.62 -9.86 -6.29
C TRP A 27 8.84 -8.42 -5.83
N THR A 28 9.39 -7.58 -6.70
CA THR A 28 9.62 -6.17 -6.44
C THR A 28 9.17 -5.33 -7.62
N ASP A 29 9.02 -4.04 -7.38
CA ASP A 29 8.67 -3.01 -8.36
C ASP A 29 9.91 -2.45 -9.08
N GLY A 30 11.05 -3.15 -9.04
CA GLY A 30 12.32 -2.66 -9.61
C GLY A 30 13.12 -1.75 -8.68
N LEU A 31 12.54 -1.32 -7.54
CA LEU A 31 13.27 -0.62 -6.49
C LEU A 31 13.84 -1.63 -5.47
N PRO A 32 14.89 -1.26 -4.71
CA PRO A 32 15.37 -2.08 -3.61
C PRO A 32 14.28 -2.37 -2.58
N ILE A 33 14.32 -3.58 -2.00
CA ILE A 33 13.44 -3.97 -0.91
C ILE A 33 14.19 -4.04 0.42
N THR A 34 13.46 -3.90 1.52
CA THR A 34 13.94 -4.36 2.82
C THR A 34 13.62 -5.86 2.95
N PRO A 35 14.58 -6.76 3.18
CA PRO A 35 14.32 -8.19 3.23
C PRO A 35 13.31 -8.53 4.35
N PRO A 36 12.17 -9.16 4.04
CA PRO A 36 11.13 -9.51 5.01
C PRO A 36 11.52 -10.74 5.83
N THR A 37 12.53 -10.61 6.69
CA THR A 37 12.92 -11.69 7.61
C THR A 37 11.80 -11.96 8.62
N PRO A 38 11.73 -13.16 9.20
CA PRO A 38 10.71 -13.50 10.21
C PRO A 38 10.62 -12.48 11.35
N GLU A 39 11.75 -11.95 11.81
CA GLU A 39 11.83 -10.98 12.90
C GLU A 39 11.20 -9.64 12.51
N ARG A 40 11.49 -9.14 11.30
CA ARG A 40 10.91 -7.88 10.80
C ARG A 40 9.42 -8.01 10.52
N VAL A 41 8.97 -9.18 10.05
CA VAL A 41 7.53 -9.45 9.85
C VAL A 41 6.82 -9.51 11.20
N GLN A 42 7.40 -10.17 12.20
CA GLN A 42 6.85 -10.19 13.56
C GLN A 42 6.80 -8.78 14.18
N GLU A 43 7.84 -7.98 13.98
CA GLU A 43 7.86 -6.58 14.42
C GLU A 43 6.76 -5.76 13.73
N MET A 44 6.60 -5.91 12.41
CA MET A 44 5.54 -5.25 11.64
C MET A 44 4.14 -5.59 12.18
N LEU A 45 3.93 -6.86 12.54
CA LEU A 45 2.66 -7.35 13.09
C LEU A 45 2.39 -6.88 14.53
N SER A 46 3.40 -6.41 15.26
CA SER A 46 3.24 -5.99 16.67
C SER A 46 2.32 -4.78 16.87
N CYS A 47 2.06 -4.01 15.81
CA CYS A 47 1.12 -2.88 15.82
C CYS A 47 -0.29 -3.26 15.34
N SER A 48 -0.61 -4.55 15.26
CA SER A 48 -1.93 -5.05 14.87
C SER A 48 -2.43 -6.11 15.85
N ASP A 49 -3.71 -6.01 16.21
CA ASP A 49 -4.40 -7.04 17.01
C ASP A 49 -4.99 -8.17 16.15
N MET A 50 -4.82 -8.11 14.81
CA MET A 50 -5.36 -9.13 13.90
C MET A 50 -4.48 -10.38 13.88
N PRO A 51 -5.06 -11.60 13.88
CA PRO A 51 -4.32 -12.84 13.66
C PRO A 51 -3.57 -12.83 12.33
N ALA A 52 -2.33 -13.33 12.32
CA ALA A 52 -1.47 -13.32 11.13
C ALA A 52 -2.07 -14.07 9.93
N ASP A 53 -2.83 -15.13 10.20
CA ASP A 53 -3.52 -15.96 9.20
C ASP A 53 -4.89 -15.43 8.78
N GLN A 54 -5.40 -14.37 9.41
CA GLN A 54 -6.67 -13.76 9.03
C GLN A 54 -6.56 -13.21 7.60
N VAL A 55 -7.46 -13.66 6.72
CA VAL A 55 -7.65 -13.12 5.37
C VAL A 55 -8.47 -11.84 5.45
N ILE A 56 -7.91 -10.71 5.00
CA ILE A 56 -8.63 -9.43 4.90
C ILE A 56 -9.53 -9.44 3.67
N CYS A 57 -8.98 -9.84 2.52
CA CYS A 57 -9.72 -9.96 1.27
C CYS A 57 -8.98 -10.86 0.28
N GLU A 58 -9.62 -11.19 -0.85
CA GLU A 58 -8.97 -11.79 -2.01
C GLU A 58 -8.60 -10.71 -3.02
N VAL A 59 -7.36 -10.73 -3.49
CA VAL A 59 -6.80 -9.69 -4.35
C VAL A 59 -6.79 -10.19 -5.80
N PRO A 60 -7.56 -9.58 -6.72
CA PRO A 60 -7.49 -9.90 -8.14
C PRO A 60 -6.15 -9.45 -8.77
N PRO A 61 -5.84 -9.85 -10.01
CA PRO A 61 -6.55 -10.82 -10.85
C PRO A 61 -6.41 -12.29 -10.43
N ASN A 62 -5.40 -12.65 -9.64
CA ASN A 62 -5.18 -14.03 -9.21
C ASN A 62 -6.11 -14.50 -8.09
N TRP A 63 -6.87 -13.58 -7.49
CA TRP A 63 -7.71 -13.84 -6.30
C TRP A 63 -6.90 -14.41 -5.14
N GLY A 64 -5.67 -13.93 -4.98
CA GLY A 64 -4.79 -14.37 -3.91
C GLY A 64 -5.31 -13.89 -2.55
N ALA A 65 -5.32 -14.77 -1.56
CA ALA A 65 -5.72 -14.41 -0.20
C ALA A 65 -4.71 -13.42 0.42
N ALA A 66 -5.14 -12.18 0.66
CA ALA A 66 -4.40 -11.17 1.41
C ALA A 66 -4.59 -11.41 2.92
N THR A 67 -3.80 -12.34 3.44
CA THR A 67 -3.64 -12.52 4.88
C THR A 67 -2.91 -11.34 5.50
N VAL A 68 -3.17 -11.05 6.77
CA VAL A 68 -2.44 -10.08 7.58
C VAL A 68 -0.92 -10.28 7.49
N GLU A 69 -0.45 -11.53 7.54
CA GLU A 69 0.97 -11.88 7.38
C GLU A 69 1.54 -11.43 6.02
N LYS A 70 0.91 -11.84 4.91
CA LYS A 70 1.33 -11.45 3.56
C LYS A 70 1.35 -9.94 3.35
N LEU A 71 0.39 -9.21 3.92
CA LEU A 71 0.40 -7.75 3.88
C LEU A 71 1.59 -7.19 4.68
N ALA A 72 1.89 -7.77 5.84
CA ALA A 72 3.05 -7.35 6.64
C ALA A 72 4.37 -7.62 5.93
N ILE A 73 4.51 -8.76 5.24
CA ILE A 73 5.67 -9.07 4.38
C ILE A 73 5.88 -7.96 3.34
N ASN A 74 4.83 -7.59 2.60
CA ASN A 74 4.90 -6.54 1.59
C ASN A 74 5.15 -5.14 2.19
N ALA A 75 4.62 -4.86 3.38
CA ALA A 75 4.89 -3.63 4.12
C ALA A 75 6.37 -3.54 4.53
N VAL A 76 6.96 -4.63 5.03
CA VAL A 76 8.39 -4.69 5.31
C VAL A 76 9.18 -4.45 4.03
N MET A 77 8.87 -5.17 2.95
CA MET A 77 9.54 -4.99 1.65
C MET A 77 9.53 -3.54 1.17
N ALA A 78 8.40 -2.85 1.32
CA ALA A 78 8.25 -1.44 0.98
C ALA A 78 9.07 -0.49 1.85
N GLY A 79 9.52 -0.93 3.03
CA GLY A 79 10.26 -0.12 4.01
C GLY A 79 9.35 0.61 5.01
N CYS A 80 8.11 0.15 5.21
CA CYS A 80 7.20 0.71 6.20
C CYS A 80 7.76 0.58 7.63
N LEU A 81 7.29 1.45 8.52
CA LEU A 81 7.39 1.24 9.96
C LEU A 81 6.15 0.45 10.46
N PRO A 82 6.25 -0.30 11.57
CA PRO A 82 5.13 -1.06 12.13
C PRO A 82 3.85 -0.23 12.33
N GLU A 83 3.99 1.01 12.80
CA GLU A 83 2.87 1.94 13.02
C GLU A 83 2.08 2.32 11.75
N TYR A 84 2.62 2.04 10.55
CA TYR A 84 1.94 2.28 9.27
C TYR A 84 1.02 1.11 8.88
N PHE A 85 1.27 -0.09 9.42
CA PHE A 85 0.59 -1.32 9.02
C PHE A 85 -0.94 -1.28 9.16
N PRO A 86 -1.54 -0.69 10.22
CA PRO A 86 -2.98 -0.56 10.32
C PRO A 86 -3.64 0.16 9.13
N ILE A 87 -2.96 1.13 8.52
CA ILE A 87 -3.45 1.85 7.34
C ILE A 87 -3.51 0.91 6.12
N ILE A 88 -2.48 0.08 5.95
CA ILE A 88 -2.40 -0.88 4.84
C ILE A 88 -3.54 -1.90 4.94
N ALA A 89 -3.77 -2.46 6.14
CA ALA A 89 -4.87 -3.38 6.37
C ALA A 89 -6.24 -2.73 6.14
N ALA A 90 -6.45 -1.51 6.65
CA ALA A 90 -7.69 -0.77 6.44
C ALA A 90 -7.91 -0.44 4.95
N ALA A 91 -6.85 -0.13 4.20
CA ALA A 91 -6.94 0.12 2.76
C ALA A 91 -7.32 -1.14 1.98
N PHE A 92 -6.77 -2.31 2.33
CA PHE A 92 -7.19 -3.57 1.72
C PHE A 92 -8.64 -3.95 2.04
N ASN A 93 -9.09 -3.65 3.27
CA ASN A 93 -10.50 -3.79 3.63
C ASN A 93 -11.38 -2.85 2.79
N ALA A 94 -10.99 -1.57 2.62
CA ALA A 94 -11.74 -0.62 1.79
C ALA A 94 -11.76 -1.01 0.30
N MET A 95 -10.64 -1.49 -0.25
CA MET A 95 -10.56 -1.96 -1.65
C MET A 95 -11.35 -3.25 -1.91
N SER A 96 -11.72 -3.98 -0.85
CA SER A 96 -12.54 -5.19 -0.95
C SER A 96 -14.01 -4.91 -1.20
N ASP A 97 -14.45 -3.66 -1.02
CA ASP A 97 -15.81 -3.24 -1.35
C ASP A 97 -16.08 -3.47 -2.85
N PRO A 98 -17.12 -4.25 -3.22
CA PRO A 98 -17.45 -4.49 -4.62
C PRO A 98 -17.67 -3.22 -5.44
N ALA A 99 -18.11 -2.12 -4.82
CA ALA A 99 -18.28 -0.83 -5.47
C ALA A 99 -16.95 -0.22 -5.93
N PHE A 100 -15.83 -0.54 -5.28
CA PHE A 100 -14.50 -0.11 -5.71
C PHE A 100 -14.04 -0.85 -6.98
N ASN A 101 -14.48 -2.10 -7.16
CA ASN A 101 -14.16 -2.92 -8.34
C ASN A 101 -12.65 -3.01 -8.61
N LEU A 102 -11.90 -3.52 -7.62
CA LEU A 102 -10.45 -3.64 -7.69
C LEU A 102 -9.96 -4.47 -8.90
N TYR A 103 -10.73 -5.46 -9.37
CA TYR A 103 -10.38 -6.22 -10.57
C TYR A 103 -10.29 -5.31 -11.80
N ALA A 104 -11.32 -4.49 -12.04
CA ALA A 104 -11.33 -3.57 -13.17
C ALA A 104 -10.18 -2.54 -13.08
N ILE A 105 -9.85 -2.07 -11.88
CA ILE A 105 -8.75 -1.10 -11.68
C ILE A 105 -7.38 -1.73 -11.96
N GLN A 106 -7.19 -3.02 -11.66
CA GLN A 106 -5.90 -3.68 -11.91
C GLN A 106 -5.75 -4.16 -13.34
N ALA A 107 -6.79 -4.77 -13.92
CA ALA A 107 -6.74 -5.39 -15.25
C ALA A 107 -7.04 -4.42 -16.41
N THR A 108 -7.20 -3.12 -16.13
CA THR A 108 -7.50 -2.11 -17.16
C THR A 108 -6.27 -1.71 -17.97
N THR A 109 -6.50 -1.25 -19.19
CA THR A 109 -5.49 -0.58 -20.03
C THR A 109 -5.22 0.87 -19.59
N HIS A 110 -6.05 1.41 -18.71
CA HIS A 110 -5.93 2.76 -18.16
C HIS A 110 -4.80 2.86 -17.12
N PRO A 111 -4.03 3.96 -17.06
CA PRO A 111 -2.91 4.09 -16.14
C PRO A 111 -3.32 4.47 -14.69
N CYS A 112 -4.56 4.17 -14.27
CA CYS A 112 -5.00 4.50 -12.92
C CYS A 112 -4.36 3.59 -11.87
N ALA A 113 -4.34 4.08 -10.64
CA ALA A 113 -3.89 3.36 -9.46
C ALA A 113 -4.85 3.63 -8.29
N PRO A 114 -4.93 2.73 -7.29
CA PRO A 114 -5.56 3.04 -6.01
C PRO A 114 -4.83 4.20 -5.32
N LEU A 115 -5.49 5.34 -5.20
CA LEU A 115 -5.07 6.47 -4.36
C LEU A 115 -5.65 6.28 -2.96
N LEU A 116 -4.76 6.29 -1.97
CA LEU A 116 -5.14 6.33 -0.56
C LEU A 116 -5.17 7.80 -0.09
N ILE A 117 -6.31 8.23 0.45
CA ILE A 117 -6.48 9.52 1.10
C ILE A 117 -6.71 9.26 2.58
N ILE A 118 -5.74 9.67 3.40
CA ILE A 118 -5.73 9.45 4.85
C ILE A 118 -6.27 10.69 5.55
N ASN A 119 -7.09 10.46 6.57
CA ASN A 119 -7.72 11.49 7.40
C ASN A 119 -7.51 11.21 8.90
N GLY A 120 -7.74 12.24 9.71
CA GLY A 120 -7.76 12.14 11.17
C GLY A 120 -6.38 12.07 11.83
N PRO A 121 -6.32 11.78 13.16
CA PRO A 121 -5.13 11.97 13.98
C PRO A 121 -3.91 11.13 13.60
N ILE A 122 -4.11 10.02 12.87
CA ILE A 122 -2.99 9.16 12.45
C ILE A 122 -2.02 9.90 11.53
N ARG A 123 -2.50 10.87 10.74
CA ARG A 123 -1.68 11.67 9.81
C ARG A 123 -0.49 12.30 10.54
N GLU A 124 -0.78 13.00 11.63
CA GLU A 124 0.23 13.66 12.47
C GLU A 124 1.09 12.65 13.24
N LYS A 125 0.47 11.59 13.77
CA LYS A 125 1.16 10.57 14.58
C LYS A 125 2.33 9.91 13.83
N ILE A 126 2.16 9.68 12.53
CA ILE A 126 3.15 8.96 11.70
C ILE A 126 3.94 9.87 10.76
N GLY A 127 3.71 11.19 10.84
CA GLY A 127 4.35 12.18 9.97
C GLY A 127 3.96 12.02 8.49
N LEU A 128 2.68 11.78 8.20
CA LEU A 128 2.17 11.68 6.84
C LEU A 128 1.97 13.09 6.25
N ASN A 129 2.57 13.34 5.08
CA ASN A 129 2.52 14.65 4.43
C ASN A 129 1.15 14.94 3.84
N SER A 130 0.63 16.11 4.20
CA SER A 130 -0.58 16.72 3.64
C SER A 130 -0.32 18.04 2.90
N GLN A 131 0.93 18.54 2.91
CA GLN A 131 1.26 19.90 2.50
C GLN A 131 1.95 19.94 1.12
N SER A 132 2.82 20.91 0.90
CA SER A 132 3.60 21.10 -0.32
C SER A 132 4.19 19.79 -0.83
N GLY A 133 3.90 19.47 -2.09
CA GLY A 133 4.32 18.21 -2.69
C GLY A 133 3.62 16.99 -2.10
N ALA A 134 2.35 17.08 -1.69
CA ALA A 134 1.56 15.97 -1.12
C ALA A 134 1.63 14.67 -1.94
N TYR A 135 1.67 14.80 -3.28
CA TYR A 135 1.79 13.68 -4.23
C TYR A 135 3.24 13.32 -4.60
N GLY A 136 4.22 13.95 -3.96
CA GLY A 136 5.63 13.88 -4.28
C GLY A 136 6.48 13.04 -3.31
N PRO A 137 7.79 13.00 -3.52
CA PRO A 137 8.72 12.19 -2.72
C PRO A 137 9.06 12.83 -1.36
N CYS A 138 10.07 12.27 -0.69
CA CYS A 138 10.71 12.76 0.55
C CYS A 138 9.98 12.47 1.87
N TRP A 139 8.78 11.89 1.83
CA TRP A 139 8.04 11.51 3.04
C TRP A 139 7.88 10.00 3.14
N ARG A 140 8.56 9.38 4.10
CA ARG A 140 8.62 7.92 4.26
C ARG A 140 7.23 7.31 4.41
N ALA A 141 6.36 7.89 5.23
CA ALA A 141 5.00 7.38 5.43
C ALA A 141 4.24 7.29 4.10
N ASN A 142 4.07 8.40 3.38
CA ASN A 142 3.39 8.44 2.07
C ASN A 142 4.01 7.45 1.07
N ALA A 143 5.34 7.50 0.91
CA ALA A 143 6.05 6.71 -0.09
C ALA A 143 5.97 5.20 0.19
N THR A 144 6.16 4.79 1.45
CA THR A 144 6.22 3.36 1.79
C THR A 144 4.83 2.75 1.93
N ILE A 145 3.83 3.48 2.43
CA ILE A 145 2.43 3.01 2.47
C ILE A 145 1.91 2.78 1.05
N GLY A 146 2.04 3.77 0.18
CA GLY A 146 1.61 3.64 -1.22
C GLY A 146 2.34 2.50 -1.94
N ARG A 147 3.65 2.35 -1.71
CA ARG A 147 4.44 1.25 -2.26
C ARG A 147 4.04 -0.11 -1.69
N ALA A 148 3.72 -0.22 -0.40
CA ALA A 148 3.25 -1.46 0.21
C ALA A 148 1.94 -1.95 -0.39
N ILE A 149 1.02 -1.02 -0.70
CA ILE A 149 -0.19 -1.33 -1.45
C ILE A 149 0.19 -1.90 -2.82
N ARG A 150 1.05 -1.23 -3.58
CA ARG A 150 1.44 -1.73 -4.90
C ARG A 150 2.10 -3.11 -4.84
N LEU A 151 3.08 -3.31 -3.96
CA LEU A 151 3.76 -4.59 -3.81
C LEU A 151 2.77 -5.70 -3.45
N SER A 152 1.81 -5.43 -2.57
CA SER A 152 0.77 -6.40 -2.22
C SER A 152 -0.13 -6.75 -3.41
N LEU A 153 -0.52 -5.76 -4.23
CA LEU A 153 -1.28 -5.98 -5.47
C LEU A 153 -0.48 -6.83 -6.49
N VAL A 154 0.84 -6.64 -6.57
CA VAL A 154 1.73 -7.42 -7.44
C VAL A 154 1.93 -8.85 -6.90
N ASN A 155 2.35 -8.99 -5.65
CA ASN A 155 2.80 -10.24 -5.07
C ASN A 155 1.66 -11.17 -4.66
N ILE A 156 0.52 -10.61 -4.25
CA ILE A 156 -0.67 -11.37 -3.85
C ILE A 156 -1.66 -11.43 -5.01
N GLY A 157 -1.91 -10.30 -5.66
CA GLY A 157 -2.89 -10.19 -6.75
C GLY A 157 -2.36 -10.63 -8.12
N GLY A 158 -1.05 -10.63 -8.34
CA GLY A 158 -0.46 -10.94 -9.64
C GLY A 158 -0.47 -9.78 -10.63
N ALA A 159 -0.66 -8.55 -10.18
CA ALA A 159 -0.77 -7.35 -11.04
C ALA A 159 0.58 -6.84 -11.59
N ASN A 160 1.39 -7.76 -12.11
CA ASN A 160 2.61 -7.44 -12.85
C ASN A 160 2.25 -6.77 -14.20
N PRO A 161 2.92 -5.66 -14.58
CA PRO A 161 2.73 -5.02 -15.88
C PRO A 161 2.88 -6.00 -17.05
N GLY A 162 1.90 -6.01 -17.96
CA GLY A 162 1.86 -6.89 -19.14
C GLY A 162 1.39 -8.32 -18.85
N ILE A 163 1.12 -8.68 -17.60
CA ILE A 163 0.60 -10.00 -17.20
C ILE A 163 -0.77 -9.85 -16.55
N GLY A 164 -0.82 -9.26 -15.35
CA GLY A 164 -2.06 -9.00 -14.61
C GLY A 164 -2.51 -7.55 -14.66
N ASP A 165 -1.57 -6.64 -14.90
CA ASP A 165 -1.82 -5.21 -15.10
C ASP A 165 -1.65 -4.85 -16.57
N MET A 166 -2.75 -4.44 -17.21
CA MET A 166 -2.80 -4.24 -18.66
C MET A 166 -2.55 -2.79 -19.09
N SER A 167 -2.15 -1.92 -18.15
CA SER A 167 -1.99 -0.49 -18.45
C SER A 167 -1.00 -0.25 -19.58
N THR A 168 -1.41 0.52 -20.60
CA THR A 168 -0.61 0.69 -21.83
C THR A 168 0.66 1.51 -21.59
N GLN A 169 0.55 2.60 -20.84
CA GLN A 169 1.66 3.52 -20.54
C GLN A 169 2.13 3.42 -19.08
N GLY A 170 1.29 2.88 -18.19
CA GLY A 170 1.47 2.99 -16.74
C GLY A 170 1.45 4.44 -16.25
N ALA A 171 1.80 4.64 -14.98
CA ALA A 171 1.96 5.97 -14.39
C ALA A 171 2.90 5.90 -13.17
N PRO A 172 3.60 6.98 -12.80
CA PRO A 172 4.38 7.03 -11.56
C PRO A 172 3.55 6.72 -10.30
N SER A 173 2.25 7.04 -10.30
CA SER A 173 1.31 6.68 -9.22
C SER A 173 1.21 5.16 -9.00
N LYS A 174 1.60 4.34 -9.99
CA LYS A 174 1.63 2.88 -9.85
C LYS A 174 2.84 2.38 -9.06
N TYR A 175 3.77 3.23 -8.63
CA TYR A 175 4.80 2.88 -7.64
C TYR A 175 4.37 3.19 -6.21
N SER A 176 3.71 4.33 -6.01
CA SER A 176 3.20 4.75 -4.71
C SER A 176 2.14 5.84 -4.90
N TYR A 177 1.01 5.73 -4.19
CA TYR A 177 -0.06 6.72 -4.27
C TYR A 177 -0.86 6.84 -2.96
N CYS A 178 -0.26 7.53 -1.99
CA CYS A 178 -0.84 7.75 -0.67
C CYS A 178 -0.60 9.20 -0.22
N ILE A 179 -1.67 9.86 0.21
CA ILE A 179 -1.66 11.25 0.68
C ILE A 179 -2.43 11.39 1.99
N ALA A 180 -2.14 12.44 2.72
CA ALA A 180 -3.01 12.93 3.78
C ALA A 180 -3.82 14.12 3.27
N GLU A 181 -5.06 14.25 3.71
CA GLU A 181 -5.77 15.52 3.60
C GLU A 181 -5.12 16.56 4.53
N ASN A 182 -5.07 17.83 4.12
CA ASN A 182 -4.62 18.94 4.97
C ASN A 182 -5.81 19.54 5.72
N GLU A 183 -6.32 18.81 6.71
CA GLU A 183 -7.52 19.22 7.47
C GLU A 183 -7.32 20.57 8.18
N GLU A 184 -6.08 20.94 8.49
CA GLU A 184 -5.70 22.16 9.19
C GLU A 184 -5.78 23.42 8.30
N GLN A 185 -5.64 23.26 6.98
CA GLN A 185 -5.75 24.35 6.00
C GLN A 185 -6.90 24.16 5.00
N ASN A 186 -7.72 23.12 5.18
CA ASN A 186 -8.91 22.90 4.35
C ASN A 186 -9.99 23.95 4.73
N PRO A 187 -10.47 24.80 3.79
CA PRO A 187 -11.55 25.74 4.06
C PRO A 187 -12.93 25.06 4.22
N TRP A 188 -13.03 23.76 3.94
CA TRP A 188 -14.22 22.93 4.10
C TRP A 188 -14.06 21.92 5.24
N ASN A 189 -15.12 21.15 5.49
CA ASN A 189 -15.01 19.94 6.31
C ASN A 189 -14.01 18.96 5.68
N SER A 190 -13.39 18.12 6.52
CA SER A 190 -12.58 17.03 6.00
C SER A 190 -13.43 16.03 5.21
N LEU A 191 -12.81 15.34 4.26
CA LEU A 191 -13.45 14.27 3.48
C LEU A 191 -14.06 13.19 4.37
N SER A 192 -13.38 12.85 5.47
CA SER A 192 -13.88 11.86 6.43
C SER A 192 -15.09 12.37 7.21
N PHE A 193 -15.11 13.65 7.59
CA PHE A 193 -16.25 14.27 8.28
C PHE A 193 -17.49 14.29 7.38
N ASP A 194 -17.33 14.69 6.11
CA ASP A 194 -18.44 14.70 5.14
C ASP A 194 -18.94 13.28 4.83
N ARG A 195 -18.14 12.24 5.11
CA ARG A 195 -18.51 10.82 5.04
C ARG A 195 -19.09 10.26 6.34
N GLY A 196 -19.27 11.11 7.36
CA GLY A 196 -19.93 10.75 8.62
C GLY A 196 -19.02 10.19 9.71
N TYR A 197 -17.70 10.33 9.57
CA TYR A 197 -16.74 9.95 10.61
C TYR A 197 -16.45 11.11 11.56
N SER A 198 -16.08 10.80 12.80
CA SER A 198 -15.73 11.83 13.78
C SER A 198 -14.27 12.31 13.60
N PRO A 199 -13.94 13.57 13.97
CA PRO A 199 -12.58 14.11 13.81
C PRO A 199 -11.49 13.37 14.59
N ASP A 200 -11.84 12.61 15.62
CA ASP A 200 -10.93 11.76 16.40
C ASP A 200 -10.71 10.37 15.79
N GLN A 201 -11.48 10.00 14.74
CA GLN A 201 -11.29 8.76 13.99
C GLN A 201 -10.29 8.97 12.86
N SER A 202 -9.38 8.00 12.73
CA SER A 202 -8.50 7.92 11.56
C SER A 202 -9.14 7.04 10.50
N THR A 203 -9.16 7.52 9.26
CA THR A 203 -9.81 6.79 8.14
C THR A 203 -8.93 6.77 6.91
N VAL A 204 -9.17 5.79 6.04
CA VAL A 204 -8.63 5.75 4.68
C VAL A 204 -9.78 5.73 3.68
N THR A 205 -9.77 6.66 2.74
CA THR A 205 -10.60 6.60 1.53
C THR A 205 -9.73 6.10 0.39
N VAL A 206 -10.25 5.17 -0.42
CA VAL A 206 -9.56 4.69 -1.62
C VAL A 206 -10.35 5.08 -2.87
N ILE A 207 -9.68 5.65 -3.86
CA ILE A 207 -10.25 5.96 -5.18
C ILE A 207 -9.33 5.46 -6.30
N ALA A 208 -9.89 5.11 -7.45
CA ALA A 208 -9.10 4.88 -8.66
C ALA A 208 -8.78 6.24 -9.29
N ALA A 209 -7.50 6.61 -9.34
CA ALA A 209 -7.10 7.92 -9.83
C ALA A 209 -5.87 7.88 -10.74
N GLU A 210 -5.76 8.90 -11.59
CA GLU A 210 -4.56 9.21 -12.39
C GLU A 210 -3.67 10.20 -11.65
N PRO A 211 -2.37 10.28 -11.96
CA PRO A 211 -1.53 11.37 -11.47
C PRO A 211 -2.17 12.73 -11.72
N PRO A 212 -2.05 13.69 -10.78
CA PRO A 212 -2.63 15.02 -10.97
C PRO A 212 -2.05 15.69 -12.21
N HIS A 213 -2.93 16.30 -13.01
CA HIS A 213 -2.55 17.13 -14.15
C HIS A 213 -2.76 18.60 -13.77
N ASN A 214 -1.67 19.35 -13.60
CA ASN A 214 -1.76 20.79 -13.36
C ASN A 214 -2.12 21.51 -14.65
N ILE A 215 -3.21 22.27 -14.62
CA ILE A 215 -3.61 23.17 -15.69
C ILE A 215 -3.18 24.57 -15.26
N ASN A 216 -2.13 25.08 -15.89
CA ASN A 216 -1.64 26.44 -15.71
C ASN A 216 -2.02 27.27 -16.95
N ASP A 217 -2.24 28.56 -16.77
CA ASP A 217 -2.52 29.54 -17.83
C ASP A 217 -1.28 29.91 -18.67
#